data_AF-A0A3D1XU09-F1
#
_entry.id   AF-A0A3D1XU09-F1
#
_cell.length_a   1.000
_cell.length_b   1.000
_cell.length_c   1.000
_cell.angle_alpha   90.00
_cell.angle_beta   90.00
_cell.angle_gamma   90.00
#
_symmetry.space_group_name_H-M   'P 1'
#
loop_
_entity.id
_entity.type
_entity.pdbx_description
1 polymer ?
#
loop_
_entity_poly.entity_id
_entity_poly.type
_entity_poly.pdbx_seq_one_letter_code
_entity_poly.pdbx_strand_id
1 'polypeptide(L)'
;KFPYIVGQNGGGAFVLIYILCTIAIGLPIMLAEFTIGRKTSLNPVGAFQSLKPGTHWVKIGYMGVLAGFFILSFYAVVGGWTLAYVVKAFTHTISNFSSPKEAGQFFGSFISNTWEVLVYQALFMGICVGIVLRGIQGGIERACKILMPTLVIILILLMFRALTLPGAMAGVEFYLKPDFSKVGPQTILIALGQAFFSLSLGMGCMLTYGSYLPERENLASATVYVVIFDTM
;
A
#
# COMPACT_ATOMS: atom_id res chain seq x y z
N LYS A 1 4.16 -7.34 1.69
CA LYS A 1 4.42 -6.94 3.10
C LYS A 1 3.44 -7.60 4.07
N PHE A 2 2.13 -7.48 3.85
CA PHE A 2 1.10 -7.98 4.76
C PHE A 2 1.20 -9.49 5.11
N PRO A 3 1.29 -10.45 4.16
CA PRO A 3 1.32 -11.88 4.50
C PRO A 3 2.52 -12.29 5.36
N TYR A 4 3.67 -11.65 5.13
CA TYR A 4 4.89 -11.88 5.89
C TYR A 4 4.74 -11.46 7.36
N ILE A 5 4.13 -10.30 7.60
CA ILE A 5 3.89 -9.78 8.95
C ILE A 5 2.86 -10.65 9.68
N VAL A 6 1.78 -11.06 8.99
CA VAL A 6 0.75 -11.95 9.54
C VAL A 6 1.38 -13.24 10.07
N GLY A 7 2.19 -13.93 9.26
CA GLY A 7 2.84 -15.17 9.66
C GLY A 7 3.78 -15.05 10.87
N GLN A 8 4.46 -13.91 11.01
CA GLN A 8 5.38 -13.65 12.13
C GLN A 8 4.68 -13.26 13.42
N ASN A 9 3.44 -12.76 13.37
CA ASN A 9 2.76 -12.11 14.49
C ASN A 9 1.51 -12.86 15.00
N GLY A 10 1.42 -14.17 14.75
CA GLY A 10 0.34 -15.00 15.27
C GLY A 10 -0.83 -15.23 14.29
N GLY A 11 -0.58 -15.09 12.98
CA GLY A 11 -1.51 -15.51 11.93
C GLY A 11 -2.85 -14.80 12.03
N GLY A 12 -3.93 -15.57 12.14
CA GLY A 12 -5.29 -15.06 12.24
C GLY A 12 -5.52 -14.09 13.42
N ALA A 13 -4.77 -14.22 14.51
CA ALA A 13 -4.87 -13.30 15.64
C ALA A 13 -4.38 -11.89 15.27
N PHE A 14 -3.29 -11.80 14.50
CA PHE A 14 -2.81 -10.52 13.96
C PHE A 14 -3.82 -9.91 13.00
N VAL A 15 -4.41 -10.70 12.11
CA VAL A 15 -5.42 -10.23 11.15
C VAL A 15 -6.62 -9.61 11.88
N LEU A 16 -7.11 -10.25 12.95
CA LEU A 16 -8.20 -9.72 13.76
C LEU A 16 -7.83 -8.36 14.40
N ILE A 17 -6.65 -8.26 15.01
CA ILE A 17 -6.16 -7.01 15.62
C ILE A 17 -6.00 -5.92 14.56
N TYR A 18 -5.45 -6.26 13.40
CA TYR A 18 -5.33 -5.35 12.26
C TYR A 18 -6.70 -4.80 11.86
N ILE A 19 -7.71 -5.65 11.65
CA ILE A 19 -9.06 -5.23 11.29
C ILE A 19 -9.65 -4.31 12.36
N LEU A 20 -9.48 -4.64 13.64
CA LEU A 20 -9.94 -3.80 14.74
C LEU A 20 -9.26 -2.43 14.75
N CYS A 21 -7.93 -2.36 14.56
CA CYS A 21 -7.20 -1.10 14.44
C CYS A 21 -7.65 -0.29 13.22
N THR A 22 -7.86 -0.94 12.08
CA THR A 22 -8.33 -0.30 10.84
C THR A 22 -9.71 0.31 11.03
N ILE A 23 -10.64 -0.40 11.65
CA ILE A 23 -12.00 0.11 11.90
C ILE A 23 -12.02 1.20 13.00
N ALA A 24 -11.34 0.96 14.12
CA ALA A 24 -11.40 1.84 15.28
C ALA A 24 -10.58 3.13 15.11
N ILE A 25 -9.49 3.08 14.33
CA ILE A 25 -8.54 4.20 14.21
C ILE A 25 -8.37 4.62 12.75
N GLY A 26 -8.13 3.66 11.85
CA GLY A 26 -7.91 3.95 10.43
C GLY A 26 -9.08 4.68 9.77
N LEU A 27 -10.29 4.15 9.93
CA LEU A 27 -11.52 4.69 9.33
C LEU A 27 -11.83 6.12 9.84
N PRO A 28 -11.87 6.42 11.16
CA PRO A 28 -12.08 7.79 11.63
C PRO A 28 -11.02 8.78 11.13
N ILE A 29 -9.74 8.38 11.10
CA ILE A 29 -8.66 9.25 10.62
C ILE A 29 -8.79 9.51 9.13
N MET A 30 -9.11 8.48 8.33
CA MET A 30 -9.33 8.62 6.91
C MET A 30 -10.50 9.57 6.61
N LEU A 31 -11.61 9.42 7.35
CA LEU A 31 -12.76 10.32 7.25
C LEU A 31 -12.37 11.76 7.61
N ALA A 32 -11.53 11.96 8.63
CA ALA A 32 -11.02 13.27 9.01
C ALA A 32 -10.16 13.88 7.90
N GLU A 33 -9.23 13.12 7.31
CA GLU A 33 -8.40 13.59 6.19
C GLU A 33 -9.25 13.99 4.97
N PHE A 34 -10.22 13.15 4.57
CA PHE A 34 -11.14 13.49 3.50
C PHE A 34 -11.98 14.73 3.79
N THR A 35 -12.46 14.86 5.03
CA THR A 35 -13.26 16.02 5.44
C THR A 35 -12.46 17.31 5.39
N ILE A 36 -11.22 17.28 5.89
CA ILE A 36 -10.31 18.43 5.84
C ILE A 36 -10.00 18.78 4.39
N GLY A 37 -9.57 17.79 3.60
CA GLY A 37 -9.22 17.97 2.20
C GLY A 37 -10.35 18.57 1.38
N ARG A 38 -11.56 17.99 1.48
CA ARG A 38 -12.74 18.48 0.74
C ARG A 38 -13.12 19.89 1.16
N LYS A 39 -13.11 20.18 2.46
CA LYS A 39 -13.49 21.50 2.98
C LYS A 39 -12.52 22.60 2.53
N THR A 40 -11.24 22.31 2.42
CA THR A 40 -10.24 23.32 2.04
C THR A 40 -9.98 23.37 0.55
N SER A 41 -10.20 22.27 -0.20
CA SER A 41 -9.82 22.14 -1.61
C SER A 41 -8.34 22.48 -1.86
N LEU A 42 -7.48 22.19 -0.88
CA LEU A 42 -6.05 22.53 -0.87
C LEU A 42 -5.20 21.31 -0.51
N ASN A 43 -3.93 21.36 -0.88
CA ASN A 43 -2.91 20.39 -0.45
C ASN A 43 -2.75 20.37 1.10
N PRO A 44 -2.09 19.36 1.69
CA PRO A 44 -2.01 19.19 3.14
C PRO A 44 -1.49 20.43 3.88
N VAL A 45 -0.43 21.07 3.39
CA VAL A 45 0.13 22.29 4.02
C VAL A 45 -0.85 23.45 3.91
N GLY A 46 -1.40 23.68 2.71
CA GLY A 46 -2.38 24.74 2.46
C GLY A 46 -3.68 24.57 3.25
N ALA A 47 -4.13 23.32 3.44
CA ALA A 47 -5.32 23.00 4.20
C ALA A 47 -5.19 23.42 5.67
N PHE A 48 -4.11 23.02 6.33
CA PHE A 48 -3.86 23.43 7.72
C PHE A 48 -3.59 24.92 7.86
N GLN A 49 -2.90 25.54 6.89
CA GLN A 49 -2.67 26.99 6.85
C GLN A 49 -3.99 27.77 6.71
N SER A 50 -4.93 27.28 5.90
CA SER A 50 -6.24 27.91 5.70
C SER A 50 -7.14 27.77 6.93
N LEU A 51 -7.18 26.58 7.55
CA LEU A 51 -8.05 26.33 8.70
C LEU A 51 -7.55 27.00 9.99
N LYS A 52 -6.23 27.02 10.22
CA LYS A 52 -5.62 27.56 11.44
C LYS A 52 -4.27 28.23 11.14
N PRO A 53 -4.28 29.42 10.50
CA PRO A 53 -3.05 30.13 10.16
C PRO A 53 -2.21 30.46 11.40
N GLY A 54 -0.88 30.37 11.27
CA GLY A 54 0.07 30.73 12.34
C GLY A 54 0.17 29.73 13.49
N THR A 55 -0.54 28.60 13.42
CA THR A 55 -0.51 27.56 14.46
C THR A 55 0.45 26.42 14.14
N HIS A 56 0.76 25.58 15.14
CA HIS A 56 1.58 24.38 14.94
C HIS A 56 0.93 23.32 14.04
N TRP A 57 -0.37 23.41 13.75
CA TRP A 57 -1.07 22.48 12.85
C TRP A 57 -0.49 22.48 11.43
N VAL A 58 0.05 23.62 10.97
CA VAL A 58 0.73 23.73 9.67
C VAL A 58 1.94 22.80 9.59
N LYS A 59 2.66 22.60 10.71
CA LYS A 59 3.80 21.69 10.79
C LYS A 59 3.39 20.24 10.50
N ILE A 60 2.17 19.84 10.84
CA ILE A 60 1.64 18.50 10.55
C ILE A 60 1.47 18.30 9.04
N GLY A 61 1.01 19.34 8.32
CA GLY A 61 0.96 19.32 6.86
C GLY A 61 2.33 19.09 6.23
N TYR A 62 3.36 19.81 6.70
CA TYR A 62 4.74 19.62 6.24
C TYR A 62 5.28 18.23 6.59
N MET A 63 4.99 17.73 7.80
CA MET A 63 5.37 16.39 8.23
C MET A 63 4.76 15.31 7.32
N GLY A 64 3.50 15.47 6.92
CA GLY A 64 2.84 14.53 5.99
C GLY A 64 3.51 14.51 4.62
N VAL A 65 3.80 15.68 4.05
CA VAL A 65 4.52 15.80 2.77
C VAL A 65 5.91 15.16 2.86
N LEU A 66 6.64 15.41 3.95
CA LEU A 66 7.96 14.83 4.18
C LEU A 66 7.89 13.29 4.35
N ALA A 67 6.87 12.79 5.04
CA ALA A 67 6.63 11.36 5.18
C ALA A 67 6.36 10.70 3.81
N GLY A 68 5.52 11.34 2.97
CA GLY A 68 5.27 10.88 1.60
C GLY A 68 6.56 10.83 0.76
N PHE A 69 7.42 11.85 0.89
CA PHE A 69 8.72 11.88 0.22
C PHE A 69 9.63 10.73 0.65
N PHE A 70 9.75 10.48 1.97
CA PHE A 70 10.56 9.37 2.46
C PHE A 70 10.00 8.02 2.06
N ILE A 71 8.68 7.84 2.10
CA ILE A 71 8.03 6.60 1.68
C ILE A 71 8.31 6.33 0.20
N LEU A 72 8.13 7.35 -0.65
CA LEU A 72 8.37 7.22 -2.08
C LEU A 72 9.81 6.84 -2.41
N SER A 73 10.80 7.31 -1.62
CA SER A 73 12.22 7.04 -1.89
C SER A 73 12.54 5.54 -1.92
N PHE A 74 12.01 4.75 -0.98
CA PHE A 74 12.20 3.29 -0.98
C PHE A 74 11.11 2.55 -1.76
N TYR A 75 9.89 3.10 -1.87
CA TYR A 75 8.84 2.49 -2.69
C TYR A 75 9.21 2.46 -4.17
N ALA A 76 9.90 3.49 -4.66
CA ALA A 76 10.40 3.56 -6.02
C ALA A 76 11.36 2.39 -6.34
N VAL A 77 12.19 1.98 -5.38
CA VAL A 77 13.12 0.85 -5.53
C VAL A 77 12.36 -0.47 -5.66
N VAL A 78 11.39 -0.72 -4.76
CA VAL A 78 10.55 -1.93 -4.81
C VAL A 78 9.68 -1.97 -6.07
N GLY A 79 9.18 -0.81 -6.51
CA GLY A 79 8.49 -0.66 -7.80
C GLY A 79 9.39 -1.01 -8.98
N GLY A 80 10.64 -0.54 -8.96
CA GLY A 80 11.67 -0.91 -9.93
C GLY A 80 11.94 -2.41 -9.98
N TRP A 81 12.08 -3.08 -8.83
CA TRP A 81 12.22 -4.53 -8.77
C TRP A 81 11.04 -5.25 -9.43
N THR A 82 9.82 -4.79 -9.16
CA THR A 82 8.61 -5.36 -9.77
C THR A 82 8.65 -5.24 -11.29
N LEU A 83 9.01 -4.07 -11.82
CA LEU A 83 9.16 -3.85 -13.26
C LEU A 83 10.24 -4.75 -13.88
N ALA A 84 11.38 -4.89 -13.20
CA ALA A 84 12.45 -5.78 -13.63
C ALA A 84 12.00 -7.23 -13.73
N TYR A 85 11.25 -7.72 -12.74
CA TYR A 85 10.70 -9.07 -12.72
C TYR A 85 9.66 -9.31 -13.83
N VAL A 86 8.86 -8.30 -14.16
CA VAL A 86 7.95 -8.36 -15.33
C VAL A 86 8.75 -8.57 -16.61
N VAL A 87 9.79 -7.74 -16.86
CA VAL A 87 10.64 -7.89 -18.04
C VAL A 87 11.33 -9.25 -18.07
N LYS A 88 11.90 -9.69 -16.94
CA LYS A 88 12.58 -10.98 -16.82
C LYS A 88 11.63 -12.19 -16.98
N ALA A 89 10.34 -12.02 -16.65
CA ALA A 89 9.30 -13.02 -16.93
C ALA A 89 9.06 -13.16 -18.44
N PHE A 90 8.96 -12.05 -19.15
CA PHE A 90 8.78 -12.04 -20.62
C PHE A 90 10.00 -12.57 -21.38
N THR A 91 11.21 -12.34 -20.88
CA THR A 91 12.45 -12.88 -21.47
C THR A 91 12.73 -14.33 -21.05
N HIS A 92 11.79 -14.99 -20.36
CA HIS A 92 11.90 -16.35 -19.82
C HIS A 92 13.11 -16.59 -18.90
N THR A 93 13.74 -15.54 -18.38
CA THR A 93 14.94 -15.63 -17.52
C THR A 93 14.62 -16.22 -16.14
N ILE A 94 13.37 -16.11 -15.69
CA ILE A 94 12.89 -16.63 -14.40
C ILE A 94 11.99 -17.88 -14.55
N SER A 95 12.01 -18.54 -15.71
CA SER A 95 11.01 -19.55 -16.05
C SER A 95 11.19 -20.91 -15.38
N ASN A 96 12.42 -21.28 -14.95
CA ASN A 96 12.72 -22.58 -14.36
C ASN A 96 13.75 -22.47 -13.23
N PHE A 97 13.32 -22.09 -12.03
CA PHE A 97 14.13 -22.31 -10.83
C PHE A 97 13.91 -23.74 -10.33
N SER A 98 14.99 -24.50 -10.20
CA SER A 98 14.94 -25.90 -9.74
C SER A 98 14.73 -25.99 -8.23
N SER A 99 15.05 -24.91 -7.50
CA SER A 99 14.85 -24.82 -6.05
C SER A 99 14.52 -23.39 -5.58
N PRO A 100 13.84 -23.22 -4.43
CA PRO A 100 13.63 -21.91 -3.80
C PRO A 100 14.95 -21.17 -3.49
N LYS A 101 16.04 -21.91 -3.27
CA LYS A 101 17.36 -21.36 -2.97
C LYS A 101 17.95 -20.64 -4.19
N GLU A 102 17.77 -21.18 -5.39
CA GLU A 102 18.19 -20.55 -6.64
C GLU A 102 17.43 -19.25 -6.88
N ALA A 103 16.11 -19.23 -6.63
CA ALA A 103 15.32 -18.01 -6.73
C ALA A 103 15.80 -16.92 -5.75
N GLY A 104 16.18 -17.31 -4.53
CA GLY A 104 16.77 -16.40 -3.53
C GLY A 104 18.15 -15.87 -3.94
N GLN A 105 19.01 -16.73 -4.50
CA GLN A 105 20.32 -16.32 -5.00
C GLN A 105 20.20 -15.39 -6.21
N PHE A 106 19.27 -15.67 -7.12
CA PHE A 106 18.96 -14.80 -8.25
C PHE A 106 18.53 -13.42 -7.77
N PHE A 107 17.56 -13.36 -6.85
CA PHE A 107 17.13 -12.08 -6.26
C PHE A 107 18.29 -11.36 -5.56
N GLY A 108 19.10 -12.08 -4.79
CA GLY A 108 20.29 -11.55 -4.13
C GLY A 108 21.28 -10.92 -5.11
N SER A 109 21.59 -11.63 -6.19
CA SER A 109 22.49 -11.13 -7.25
C SER A 109 21.92 -9.90 -7.97
N PHE A 110 20.60 -9.86 -8.17
CA PHE A 110 19.90 -8.74 -8.77
C PHE A 110 19.95 -7.50 -7.89
N ILE A 111 19.62 -7.62 -6.59
CA ILE A 111 19.64 -6.45 -5.68
C ILE A 111 21.06 -5.96 -5.38
N SER A 112 22.08 -6.82 -5.55
CA SER A 112 23.49 -6.43 -5.46
C SER A 112 23.98 -5.68 -6.71
N ASN A 113 23.27 -5.76 -7.84
CA ASN A 113 23.60 -5.02 -9.04
C ASN A 113 23.04 -3.59 -8.98
N THR A 114 23.82 -2.67 -8.42
CA THR A 114 23.43 -1.27 -8.21
C THR A 114 22.93 -0.60 -9.50
N TRP A 115 23.58 -0.83 -10.63
CA TRP A 115 23.21 -0.15 -11.88
C TRP A 115 21.87 -0.63 -12.41
N GLU A 116 21.64 -1.94 -12.39
CA GLU A 116 20.38 -2.52 -12.82
C GLU A 116 19.21 -2.03 -11.95
N VAL A 117 19.38 -2.03 -10.62
CA VAL A 117 18.37 -1.52 -9.70
C VAL A 117 18.06 -0.04 -9.94
N LEU A 118 19.09 0.80 -10.13
CA LEU A 118 18.90 2.24 -10.38
C LEU A 118 18.19 2.51 -11.70
N VAL A 119 18.50 1.77 -12.77
CA VAL A 119 17.83 1.91 -14.06
C VAL A 119 16.34 1.56 -13.93
N TYR A 120 16.00 0.42 -13.31
CA TYR A 120 14.60 0.06 -13.13
C TYR A 120 13.85 0.98 -12.17
N GLN A 121 14.50 1.49 -11.13
CA GLN A 121 13.94 2.53 -10.27
C GLN A 121 13.64 3.81 -11.06
N ALA A 122 14.57 4.27 -11.89
CA ALA A 122 14.37 5.47 -12.72
C ALA A 122 13.25 5.27 -13.74
N LEU A 123 13.17 4.09 -14.36
CA LEU A 123 12.08 3.73 -15.27
C LEU A 123 10.71 3.72 -14.55
N PHE A 124 10.64 3.10 -13.38
CA PHE A 124 9.42 3.09 -12.56
C PHE A 124 9.00 4.51 -12.17
N MET A 125 9.93 5.34 -11.70
CA MET A 125 9.67 6.75 -11.39
C MET A 125 9.21 7.54 -12.62
N GLY A 126 9.80 7.31 -13.79
CA GLY A 126 9.38 7.93 -15.04
C GLY A 126 7.93 7.61 -15.39
N ILE A 127 7.51 6.35 -15.21
CA ILE A 127 6.11 5.94 -15.40
C ILE A 127 5.18 6.65 -14.40
N CYS A 128 5.54 6.67 -13.11
CA CYS A 128 4.76 7.35 -12.08
C CYS A 128 4.61 8.85 -12.38
N VAL A 129 5.70 9.54 -12.71
CA VAL A 129 5.68 10.95 -13.10
C VAL A 129 4.81 11.16 -14.34
N GLY A 130 4.94 10.30 -15.36
CA GLY A 130 4.11 10.37 -16.57
C GLY A 130 2.61 10.25 -16.29
N ILE A 131 2.20 9.43 -15.33
CA ILE A 131 0.79 9.31 -14.90
C ILE A 131 0.36 10.57 -14.14
N VAL A 132 1.17 11.06 -13.20
CA VAL A 132 0.85 12.24 -12.38
C VAL A 132 0.76 13.52 -13.22
N LEU A 133 1.61 13.67 -14.23
CA LEU A 133 1.57 14.82 -15.16
C LEU A 133 0.26 14.92 -15.95
N ARG A 134 -0.47 13.81 -16.13
CA ARG A 134 -1.80 13.78 -16.78
C ARG A 134 -2.93 14.14 -15.81
N GLY A 135 -2.60 14.48 -14.56
CA GLY A 135 -3.56 14.83 -13.51
C GLY A 135 -4.36 13.63 -12.99
N ILE A 136 -5.35 13.92 -12.15
CA ILE A 136 -6.12 12.90 -11.42
C ILE A 136 -7.07 12.17 -12.37
N GLN A 137 -7.99 12.88 -13.02
CA GLN A 137 -9.00 12.27 -13.90
C GLN A 137 -8.37 11.64 -15.17
N GLY A 138 -7.42 12.35 -15.78
CA GLY A 138 -6.79 11.93 -17.04
C GLY A 138 -5.67 10.90 -16.90
N GLY A 139 -5.02 10.85 -15.73
CA GLY A 139 -3.90 9.96 -15.43
C GLY A 139 -4.28 8.88 -14.42
N ILE A 140 -4.36 9.28 -13.15
CA ILE A 140 -4.49 8.37 -12.00
C ILE A 140 -5.77 7.54 -12.09
N GLU A 141 -6.93 8.18 -12.26
CA GLU A 141 -8.23 7.51 -12.27
C GLU A 141 -8.33 6.51 -13.43
N ARG A 142 -7.87 6.89 -14.62
CA ARG A 142 -7.87 6.02 -15.80
C ARG A 142 -6.95 4.82 -15.63
N ALA A 143 -5.77 5.02 -15.05
CA ALA A 143 -4.85 3.93 -14.74
C ALA A 143 -5.48 2.97 -13.72
N CYS A 144 -6.02 3.48 -12.62
CA CYS A 144 -6.66 2.67 -11.58
C CYS A 144 -7.86 1.88 -12.09
N LYS A 145 -8.70 2.44 -12.98
CA LYS A 145 -9.85 1.75 -13.58
C LYS A 145 -9.48 0.48 -14.35
N ILE A 146 -8.26 0.40 -14.87
CA ILE A 146 -7.77 -0.78 -15.61
C ILE A 146 -6.91 -1.66 -14.71
N LEU A 147 -5.96 -1.07 -13.99
CA LEU A 147 -4.98 -1.79 -13.20
C LEU A 147 -5.60 -2.49 -11.97
N MET A 148 -6.57 -1.87 -11.29
CA MET A 148 -7.19 -2.46 -10.09
C MET A 148 -8.00 -3.73 -10.41
N PRO A 149 -8.94 -3.74 -11.38
CA PRO A 149 -9.64 -4.98 -11.74
C PRO A 149 -8.69 -6.07 -12.24
N THR A 150 -7.66 -5.68 -13.02
CA THR A 150 -6.64 -6.62 -13.52
C THR A 150 -5.89 -7.28 -12.36
N LEU A 151 -5.49 -6.50 -11.36
CA LEU A 151 -4.83 -7.01 -10.16
C LEU A 151 -5.72 -8.02 -9.41
N VAL A 152 -6.99 -7.68 -9.19
CA VAL A 152 -7.95 -8.57 -8.50
C VAL A 152 -8.10 -9.90 -9.25
N ILE A 153 -8.26 -9.85 -10.58
CA ILE A 153 -8.38 -11.06 -11.40
C ILE A 153 -7.12 -11.94 -11.26
N ILE A 154 -5.93 -11.34 -11.37
CA ILE A 154 -4.67 -12.07 -11.25
C ILE A 154 -4.53 -12.70 -9.86
N LEU A 155 -4.87 -11.96 -8.79
CA LEU A 155 -4.83 -12.47 -7.42
C LEU A 155 -5.78 -13.66 -7.23
N ILE A 156 -6.99 -13.59 -7.75
CA ILE A 156 -7.96 -14.70 -7.68
C ILE A 156 -7.43 -15.94 -8.42
N LEU A 157 -6.87 -15.77 -9.62
CA LEU A 157 -6.29 -16.87 -10.39
C LEU A 157 -5.10 -17.52 -9.64
N LEU A 158 -4.22 -16.70 -9.07
CA LEU A 158 -3.09 -17.18 -8.28
C LEU A 158 -3.54 -17.87 -6.99
N MET A 159 -4.59 -17.39 -6.34
CA MET A 159 -5.19 -18.03 -5.17
C MET A 159 -5.70 -19.42 -5.51
N PHE A 160 -6.48 -19.58 -6.58
CA PHE A 160 -6.94 -20.91 -7.03
C PHE A 160 -5.76 -21.82 -7.33
N ARG A 161 -4.74 -21.32 -8.04
CA ARG A 161 -3.54 -22.11 -8.32
C ARG A 161 -2.81 -22.51 -7.04
N ALA A 162 -2.65 -21.60 -6.08
CA ALA A 162 -1.98 -21.87 -4.82
C ALA A 162 -2.71 -22.96 -4.01
N LEU A 163 -4.04 -22.96 -4.00
CA LEU A 163 -4.84 -23.99 -3.30
C LEU A 163 -4.74 -25.38 -3.93
N THR A 164 -4.41 -25.47 -5.23
CA THR A 164 -4.20 -26.77 -5.91
C THR A 164 -2.79 -27.35 -5.71
N LEU A 165 -1.86 -26.61 -5.10
CA LEU A 165 -0.49 -27.08 -4.88
C LEU A 165 -0.40 -28.03 -3.68
N PRO A 166 0.53 -29.00 -3.70
CA PRO A 166 0.76 -29.86 -2.54
C PRO A 166 1.20 -29.02 -1.34
N GLY A 167 0.61 -29.29 -0.18
CA GLY A 167 0.89 -28.54 1.06
C GLY A 167 0.11 -27.23 1.24
N ALA A 168 -0.82 -26.90 0.32
CA ALA A 168 -1.62 -25.68 0.41
C ALA A 168 -2.35 -25.53 1.76
N MET A 169 -2.95 -26.61 2.27
CA MET A 169 -3.68 -26.57 3.54
C MET A 169 -2.78 -26.25 4.75
N ALA A 170 -1.51 -26.66 4.74
CA ALA A 170 -0.57 -26.28 5.80
C ALA A 170 -0.25 -24.77 5.74
N GLY A 171 -0.18 -24.18 4.55
CA GLY A 171 -0.03 -22.73 4.36
C GLY A 171 -1.26 -21.96 4.84
N VAL A 172 -2.47 -22.46 4.54
CA VAL A 172 -3.74 -21.88 5.00
C VAL A 172 -3.83 -21.95 6.52
N GLU A 173 -3.50 -23.09 7.13
CA GLU A 173 -3.47 -23.22 8.59
C GLU A 173 -2.45 -22.27 9.20
N PHE A 174 -1.23 -22.20 8.67
CA PHE A 174 -0.22 -21.26 9.14
C PHE A 174 -0.68 -19.79 9.09
N TYR A 175 -1.42 -19.42 8.05
CA TYR A 175 -1.90 -18.06 7.86
C TYR A 175 -3.11 -17.72 8.76
N LEU A 176 -4.12 -18.61 8.83
CA LEU A 176 -5.40 -18.34 9.48
C LEU A 176 -5.49 -18.81 10.93
N LYS A 177 -4.64 -19.74 11.38
CA LYS A 177 -4.70 -20.25 12.75
C LYS A 177 -4.38 -19.11 13.73
N PRO A 178 -5.32 -18.72 14.60
CA PRO A 178 -5.08 -17.63 15.53
C PRO A 178 -4.19 -18.15 16.66
N ASP A 179 -3.01 -17.55 16.81
CA ASP A 179 -2.11 -17.80 17.92
C ASP A 179 -1.99 -16.56 18.80
N PHE A 180 -2.87 -16.48 19.79
CA PHE A 180 -2.90 -15.38 20.76
C PHE A 180 -1.68 -15.36 21.69
N SER A 181 -0.89 -16.43 21.77
CA SER A 181 0.33 -16.46 22.59
C SER A 181 1.41 -15.51 22.04
N LYS A 182 1.35 -15.19 20.74
CA LYS A 182 2.24 -14.25 20.05
C LYS A 182 1.71 -12.81 20.02
N VAL A 183 0.54 -12.57 20.62
CA VAL A 183 -0.05 -11.24 20.70
C VAL A 183 0.50 -10.51 21.92
N GLY A 184 1.29 -9.48 21.68
CA GLY A 184 1.76 -8.55 22.70
C GLY A 184 1.54 -7.08 22.31
N PRO A 185 1.97 -6.13 23.15
CA PRO A 185 1.88 -4.70 22.87
C PRO A 185 2.57 -4.32 21.55
N GLN A 186 3.70 -4.97 21.24
CA GLN A 186 4.41 -4.76 19.98
C GLN A 186 3.59 -5.21 18.77
N THR A 187 2.85 -6.32 18.88
CA THR A 187 1.95 -6.82 17.83
C THR A 187 0.88 -5.80 17.48
N ILE A 188 0.30 -5.13 18.50
CA ILE A 188 -0.70 -4.08 18.32
C ILE A 188 -0.08 -2.86 17.62
N LEU A 189 1.13 -2.44 18.01
CA LEU A 189 1.83 -1.34 17.35
C LEU A 189 2.16 -1.65 15.87
N ILE A 190 2.57 -2.89 15.58
CA ILE A 190 2.82 -3.35 14.21
C ILE A 190 1.53 -3.34 13.40
N ALA A 191 0.42 -3.83 13.97
CA ALA A 191 -0.89 -3.84 13.34
C ALA A 191 -1.38 -2.42 13.04
N LEU A 192 -1.25 -1.50 14.00
CA LEU A 192 -1.58 -0.09 13.84
C LEU A 192 -0.73 0.56 12.74
N GLY A 193 0.59 0.33 12.76
CA GLY A 193 1.50 0.83 11.72
C GLY A 193 1.17 0.26 10.34
N GLN A 194 0.76 -1.01 10.25
CA GLN A 194 0.26 -1.58 9.00
C GLN A 194 -1.05 -0.93 8.54
N ALA A 195 -2.01 -0.66 9.44
CA ALA A 195 -3.27 -0.02 9.07
C ALA A 195 -3.05 1.39 8.48
N PHE A 196 -2.18 2.19 9.11
CA PHE A 196 -1.81 3.51 8.58
C PHE A 196 -1.12 3.41 7.22
N PHE A 197 -0.24 2.43 7.08
CA PHE A 197 0.51 2.24 5.86
C PHE A 197 -0.38 1.77 4.69
N SER A 198 -1.29 0.82 4.94
CA SER A 198 -2.21 0.26 3.95
C SER A 198 -3.18 1.32 3.45
N LEU A 199 -3.86 2.01 4.37
CA LEU A 199 -4.81 3.08 4.06
C LEU A 199 -4.16 4.41 3.64
N SER A 200 -2.82 4.46 3.55
CA SER A 200 -2.05 5.66 3.19
C SER A 200 -2.36 6.90 4.08
N LEU A 201 -2.52 6.67 5.38
CA LEU A 201 -2.90 7.69 6.37
C LEU A 201 -1.70 8.43 6.95
N GLY A 202 -1.90 9.69 7.34
CA GLY A 202 -0.91 10.53 8.04
C GLY A 202 0.14 11.16 7.14
N MET A 203 0.21 10.79 5.86
CA MET A 203 1.10 11.40 4.87
C MET A 203 0.39 12.47 3.99
N GLY A 204 -0.89 12.74 4.24
CA GLY A 204 -1.68 13.74 3.51
C GLY A 204 -2.15 13.31 2.11
N CYS A 205 -1.98 12.03 1.76
CA CYS A 205 -2.50 11.48 0.51
C CYS A 205 -4.03 11.52 0.48
N MET A 206 -4.70 11.05 1.53
CA MET A 206 -6.17 11.05 1.57
C MET A 206 -6.72 12.47 1.67
N LEU A 207 -6.05 13.37 2.40
CA LEU A 207 -6.37 14.80 2.38
C LEU A 207 -6.28 15.38 0.96
N THR A 208 -5.21 15.08 0.23
CA THR A 208 -5.05 15.53 -1.15
C THR A 208 -6.12 14.94 -2.07
N TYR A 209 -6.47 13.65 -1.95
CA TYR A 209 -7.58 13.09 -2.73
C TYR A 209 -8.92 13.74 -2.36
N GLY A 210 -9.15 13.98 -1.07
CA GLY A 210 -10.34 14.65 -0.55
C GLY A 210 -10.55 16.03 -1.15
N SER A 211 -9.47 16.77 -1.46
CA SER A 211 -9.56 18.11 -2.06
C SER A 211 -10.12 18.13 -3.48
N TYR A 212 -10.26 16.97 -4.13
CA TYR A 212 -10.86 16.84 -5.46
C TYR A 212 -12.24 16.18 -5.42
N LEU A 213 -12.74 15.77 -4.25
CA LEU A 213 -14.05 15.14 -4.13
C LEU A 213 -15.17 16.18 -4.20
N PRO A 214 -16.20 15.96 -5.03
CA PRO A 214 -17.35 16.86 -5.08
C PRO A 214 -18.21 16.75 -3.80
N GLU A 215 -18.92 17.83 -3.46
CA GLU A 215 -19.71 17.93 -2.23
C GLU A 215 -20.85 16.89 -2.14
N ARG A 216 -21.36 16.44 -3.30
CA ARG A 216 -22.43 15.44 -3.40
C ARG A 216 -22.03 14.06 -2.88
N GLU A 217 -20.73 13.76 -2.79
CA GLU A 217 -20.26 12.43 -2.39
C GLU A 217 -20.42 12.24 -0.88
N ASN A 218 -20.91 11.06 -0.49
CA ASN A 218 -20.97 10.69 0.91
C ASN A 218 -19.60 10.20 1.38
N LEU A 219 -18.88 11.05 2.14
CA LEU A 219 -17.54 10.72 2.63
C LEU A 219 -17.52 9.50 3.54
N ALA A 220 -18.54 9.32 4.40
CA ALA A 220 -18.57 8.17 5.32
C ALA A 220 -18.68 6.86 4.53
N SER A 221 -19.59 6.80 3.56
CA SER A 221 -19.73 5.64 2.68
C SER A 221 -18.46 5.40 1.85
N ALA A 222 -17.87 6.45 1.27
CA ALA A 222 -16.63 6.35 0.50
C ALA A 222 -15.48 5.79 1.34
N THR A 223 -15.29 6.31 2.56
CA THR A 223 -14.29 5.80 3.51
C THR A 223 -14.52 4.32 3.84
N VAL A 224 -15.77 3.93 4.13
CA VAL A 224 -16.10 2.52 4.41
C VAL A 224 -15.77 1.62 3.23
N TYR A 225 -16.12 2.01 2.01
CA TYR A 225 -15.78 1.24 0.82
C TYR A 225 -14.27 1.07 0.66
N VAL A 226 -13.48 2.15 0.82
CA VAL A 226 -12.02 2.05 0.70
C VAL A 226 -11.45 1.10 1.76
N VAL A 227 -11.90 1.19 3.00
CA VAL A 227 -11.46 0.29 4.08
C VAL A 227 -11.79 -1.17 3.78
N ILE A 228 -13.00 -1.45 3.28
CA ILE A 228 -13.41 -2.82 2.92
C ILE A 228 -12.53 -3.34 1.78
N PHE A 229 -12.39 -2.59 0.68
CA PHE A 229 -11.63 -3.03 -0.48
C PHE A 229 -10.12 -3.11 -0.23
N ASP A 230 -9.57 -2.33 0.70
CA ASP A 230 -8.17 -2.45 1.14
C ASP A 230 -7.95 -3.70 2.02
N THR A 231 -8.95 -4.09 2.79
CA THR A 231 -8.87 -5.23 3.73
C THR A 231 -9.09 -6.58 3.03
N MET A 232 -9.87 -6.61 1.95
CA MET A 232 -10.18 -7.82 1.15
C MET A 232 -9.02 -8.24 0.24
#